data_AF-A0A7S0KN17-F1
#
_entry.id   AF-A0A7S0KN17-F1
#
_cell.length_a   1.000
_cell.length_b   1.000
_cell.length_c   1.000
_cell.angle_alpha   90.00
_cell.angle_beta   90.00
_cell.angle_gamma   90.00
#
_symmetry.space_group_name_H-M   'P 1'
#
loop_
_entity.id
_entity.type
_entity.pdbx_description
1 polymer ?
#
loop_
_entity_poly.entity_id
_entity_poly.type
_entity_poly.pdbx_seq_one_letter_code
_entity_poly.pdbx_strand_id
1 'polypeptide(L)'
;MTAMPKPRVRLSDDERKKFDSIGLDDINSMVDVAELHKLHRYMEEEGFPQTSAVVKARMTALGAKAFPDDPAARARSDADANDFLGDLRKWTAATDQADSRDEEEPTFIGGEAGAPIRGASRVSVEDIAVPPSKPSDDADESAGRMPTPEELAKAEAMLGGMSNLAKPADAKEEDLSVPGASVDVQRTLKAMRGASEKEKKWVAMREKEKGNELFKAKEFRSAIEAYTLSLKLDPDSPAVHSNRAA
;
A
#
# COMPACT_ATOMS: atom_id res chain seq x y z
N MET A 1 -13.45 6.32 -43.27
CA MET A 1 -13.11 7.43 -42.36
C MET A 1 -11.64 7.73 -42.57
N THR A 2 -11.33 8.80 -43.30
CA THR A 2 -9.95 9.22 -43.57
C THR A 2 -9.31 9.62 -42.26
N ALA A 3 -8.34 8.84 -41.78
CA ALA A 3 -7.61 9.14 -40.55
C ALA A 3 -6.93 10.51 -40.70
N MET A 4 -7.26 11.46 -39.82
CA MET A 4 -6.57 12.75 -39.76
C MET A 4 -5.06 12.50 -39.62
N PRO A 5 -4.20 13.20 -40.38
CA PRO A 5 -2.76 13.07 -40.23
C PRO A 5 -2.39 13.50 -38.80
N LYS A 6 -1.73 12.58 -38.06
CA LYS A 6 -1.23 12.84 -36.71
C LYS A 6 -0.37 14.12 -36.74
N PRO A 7 -0.47 15.03 -35.76
CA PRO A 7 0.34 16.24 -35.75
C PRO A 7 1.82 15.86 -35.76
N ARG A 8 2.62 16.47 -36.65
CA ARG A 8 4.06 16.17 -36.77
C ARG A 8 4.77 16.44 -35.46
N VAL A 9 5.78 15.62 -35.15
CA VAL A 9 6.64 15.92 -34.00
C VAL A 9 7.40 17.23 -34.28
N ARG A 10 7.33 18.18 -33.36
CA ARG A 10 8.17 19.38 -33.42
C ARG A 10 9.56 19.06 -32.88
N LEU A 11 10.40 18.44 -33.71
CA LEU A 11 11.84 18.31 -33.47
C LEU A 11 12.58 19.48 -34.14
N SER A 12 13.58 19.99 -33.45
CA SER A 12 14.57 20.92 -34.02
C SER A 12 15.42 20.25 -35.10
N ASP A 13 15.99 21.03 -36.01
CA ASP A 13 16.83 20.49 -37.10
C ASP A 13 18.08 19.77 -36.59
N ASP A 14 18.60 20.17 -35.42
CA ASP A 14 19.73 19.50 -34.77
C ASP A 14 19.32 18.14 -34.16
N GLU A 15 18.12 18.05 -33.56
CA GLU A 15 17.57 16.78 -33.06
C GLU A 15 17.33 15.79 -34.22
N ARG A 16 16.87 16.27 -35.38
CA ARG A 16 16.68 15.44 -36.57
C ARG A 16 18.00 14.85 -37.08
N LYS A 17 19.03 15.69 -37.22
CA LYS A 17 20.37 15.22 -37.62
C LYS A 17 20.94 14.21 -36.62
N LYS A 18 20.72 14.44 -35.32
CA LYS A 18 21.10 13.47 -34.27
C LYS A 18 20.40 12.15 -34.54
N PHE A 19 19.08 12.16 -34.71
CA PHE A 19 18.27 10.95 -34.91
C PHE A 19 18.57 10.21 -36.23
N ASP A 20 18.94 10.92 -37.29
CA ASP A 20 19.37 10.32 -38.56
C ASP A 20 20.72 9.58 -38.44
N SER A 21 21.59 10.02 -37.52
CA SER A 21 22.91 9.41 -37.29
C SER A 21 22.90 8.28 -36.27
N ILE A 22 21.76 8.01 -35.61
CA ILE A 22 21.67 7.06 -34.51
C ILE A 22 21.68 5.61 -35.01
N GLY A 23 22.59 4.80 -34.45
CA GLY A 23 22.69 3.37 -34.68
C GLY A 23 21.95 2.51 -33.63
N LEU A 24 21.99 1.19 -33.81
CA LEU A 24 21.41 0.22 -32.87
C LEU A 24 22.05 0.28 -31.47
N ASP A 25 23.37 0.49 -31.42
CA ASP A 25 24.12 0.58 -30.16
C ASP A 25 23.72 1.85 -29.39
N ASP A 26 23.61 2.98 -30.09
CA ASP A 26 23.14 4.23 -29.51
C ASP A 26 21.73 4.08 -28.94
N ILE A 27 20.82 3.39 -29.65
CA ILE A 27 19.46 3.07 -29.16
C ILE A 27 19.51 2.26 -27.87
N ASN A 28 20.38 1.26 -27.80
CA ASN A 28 20.54 0.45 -26.60
C ASN A 28 21.25 1.18 -25.45
N SER A 29 22.03 2.22 -25.75
CA SER A 29 22.66 3.09 -24.74
C SER A 29 21.68 4.11 -24.14
N MET A 30 20.63 4.48 -24.87
CA MET A 30 19.63 5.45 -24.40
C MET A 30 18.87 4.92 -23.17
N VAL A 31 18.78 5.77 -22.15
CA VAL A 31 18.06 5.53 -20.87
C VAL A 31 16.86 6.46 -20.74
N ASP A 32 16.89 7.64 -21.38
CA ASP A 32 15.78 8.59 -21.31
C ASP A 32 14.58 8.12 -22.16
N VAL A 33 13.49 7.79 -21.48
CA VAL A 33 12.23 7.33 -22.07
C VAL A 33 11.58 8.44 -22.92
N ALA A 34 11.77 9.72 -22.57
CA ALA A 34 11.17 10.83 -23.32
C ALA A 34 11.86 11.06 -24.67
N GLU A 35 13.19 11.00 -24.71
CA GLU A 35 13.96 11.04 -25.96
C GLU A 35 13.66 9.84 -26.86
N LEU A 36 13.52 8.65 -26.27
CA LEU A 36 13.17 7.43 -26.98
C LEU A 36 11.74 7.49 -27.59
N HIS A 37 10.78 8.12 -26.90
CA HIS A 37 9.45 8.42 -27.45
C HIS A 37 9.51 9.37 -28.64
N LYS A 38 10.33 10.44 -28.57
CA LYS A 38 10.51 11.37 -29.69
C LYS A 38 11.12 10.65 -30.90
N LEU A 39 12.14 9.82 -30.67
CA LEU A 39 12.80 9.03 -31.71
C LEU A 39 11.84 8.02 -32.35
N HIS A 40 11.04 7.31 -31.56
CA HIS A 40 10.04 6.36 -32.08
C HIS A 40 9.09 7.04 -33.05
N ARG A 41 8.56 8.20 -32.65
CA ARG A 41 7.61 8.95 -33.47
C ARG A 41 8.26 9.53 -34.73
N TYR A 42 9.51 9.97 -34.65
CA TYR A 42 10.29 10.41 -35.82
C TYR A 42 10.53 9.25 -36.81
N MET A 43 10.97 8.09 -36.33
CA MET A 43 11.23 6.91 -37.16
C MET A 43 9.94 6.33 -37.78
N GLU A 44 8.80 6.42 -37.10
CA GLU A 44 7.49 6.06 -37.65
C GLU A 44 7.02 7.04 -38.74
N GLU A 45 7.31 8.34 -38.59
CA GLU A 45 6.98 9.39 -39.57
C GLU A 45 7.85 9.32 -40.83
N GLU A 46 9.16 9.07 -40.70
CA GLU A 46 10.09 8.92 -41.82
C GLU A 46 9.99 7.53 -42.50
N GLY A 47 9.16 6.63 -41.96
CA GLY A 47 8.86 5.35 -42.59
C GLY A 47 9.94 4.27 -42.39
N PHE A 48 10.62 4.28 -41.25
CA PHE A 48 11.56 3.25 -40.83
C PHE A 48 10.93 2.30 -39.78
N PRO A 49 10.08 1.33 -40.19
CA PRO A 49 9.34 0.49 -39.26
C PRO A 49 10.23 -0.47 -38.45
N GLN A 50 11.42 -0.81 -38.95
CA GLN A 50 12.34 -1.71 -38.25
C GLN A 50 13.06 -1.00 -37.10
N THR A 51 13.53 0.23 -37.30
CA THR A 51 14.19 1.00 -36.23
C THR A 51 13.18 1.46 -35.19
N SER A 52 11.96 1.86 -35.60
CA SER A 52 10.89 2.20 -34.65
C SER A 52 10.49 1.01 -33.77
N ALA A 53 10.46 -0.21 -34.30
CA ALA A 53 10.21 -1.43 -33.52
C ALA A 53 11.30 -1.70 -32.47
N VAL A 54 12.58 -1.49 -32.82
CA VAL A 54 13.70 -1.63 -31.88
C VAL A 54 13.61 -0.58 -30.77
N VAL A 55 13.33 0.67 -31.12
CA VAL A 55 13.13 1.78 -30.18
C VAL A 55 11.98 1.47 -29.23
N LYS A 56 10.86 0.94 -29.75
CA LYS A 56 9.73 0.45 -28.95
C LYS A 56 10.14 -0.66 -27.98
N ALA A 57 10.90 -1.66 -28.43
CA ALA A 57 11.38 -2.75 -27.60
C ALA A 57 12.30 -2.26 -26.47
N ARG A 58 13.23 -1.34 -26.79
CA ARG A 58 14.11 -0.71 -25.81
C ARG A 58 13.33 0.05 -24.75
N MET A 59 12.30 0.78 -25.18
CA MET A 59 11.47 1.57 -24.28
C MET A 59 10.65 0.71 -23.34
N THR A 60 10.13 -0.42 -23.83
CA THR A 60 9.47 -1.42 -22.98
C THR A 60 10.43 -2.09 -22.00
N ALA A 61 11.69 -2.32 -22.39
CA ALA A 61 12.72 -2.88 -21.52
C ALA A 61 13.09 -1.93 -20.36
N LEU A 62 12.99 -0.62 -20.58
CA LEU A 62 13.15 0.41 -19.55
C LEU A 62 11.90 0.57 -18.65
N GLY A 63 10.87 -0.23 -18.84
CA GLY A 63 9.65 -0.19 -18.04
C GLY A 63 8.70 0.94 -18.41
N ALA A 64 8.87 1.58 -19.57
CA ALA A 64 7.88 2.52 -20.06
C ALA A 64 6.56 1.78 -20.31
N LYS A 65 5.51 2.18 -19.59
CA LYS A 65 4.17 1.59 -19.69
C LYS A 65 3.74 1.61 -21.16
N ALA A 66 3.28 0.46 -21.65
CA ALA A 66 2.96 0.22 -23.05
C ALA A 66 2.15 1.40 -23.63
N PHE A 67 2.50 1.77 -24.87
CA PHE A 67 1.92 2.89 -25.61
C PHE A 67 0.42 3.03 -25.35
N PRO A 68 -0.07 4.23 -25.01
CA PRO A 68 -1.49 4.49 -25.00
C PRO A 68 -2.14 4.08 -26.33
N ASP A 69 -1.45 4.19 -27.46
CA ASP A 69 -2.07 4.04 -28.79
C ASP A 69 -2.15 2.61 -29.35
N ASP A 70 -1.77 1.57 -28.58
CA ASP A 70 -2.02 0.18 -28.98
C ASP A 70 -3.44 -0.24 -28.56
N PRO A 71 -4.40 -0.42 -29.50
CA PRO A 71 -5.79 -0.70 -29.17
C PRO A 71 -5.94 -2.02 -28.41
N ALA A 72 -5.05 -2.99 -28.63
CA ALA A 72 -5.09 -4.26 -27.92
C ALA A 72 -4.58 -4.14 -26.47
N ALA A 73 -3.59 -3.28 -26.23
CA ALA A 73 -3.09 -3.01 -24.88
C ALA A 73 -4.10 -2.20 -24.06
N ARG A 74 -4.75 -1.19 -24.67
CA ARG A 74 -5.84 -0.43 -24.06
C ARG A 74 -7.02 -1.32 -23.70
N ALA A 75 -7.46 -2.18 -24.63
CA ALA A 75 -8.59 -3.08 -24.38
C ALA A 75 -8.33 -4.04 -23.20
N ARG A 76 -7.09 -4.53 -23.06
CA ARG A 76 -6.70 -5.37 -21.90
C ARG A 76 -6.71 -4.58 -20.60
N SER A 77 -6.11 -3.39 -20.57
CA SER A 77 -6.11 -2.56 -19.37
C SER A 77 -7.50 -2.08 -18.96
N ASP A 78 -8.37 -1.80 -19.94
CA ASP A 78 -9.75 -1.38 -19.70
C ASP A 78 -10.60 -2.55 -19.20
N ALA A 79 -10.33 -3.78 -19.66
CA ALA A 79 -10.95 -4.99 -19.12
C ALA A 79 -10.53 -5.22 -17.66
N ASP A 80 -9.23 -5.18 -17.37
CA ASP A 80 -8.70 -5.34 -16.01
C ASP A 80 -9.25 -4.25 -15.06
N ALA A 81 -9.40 -3.02 -15.54
CA ALA A 81 -10.00 -1.92 -14.78
C ALA A 81 -11.48 -2.14 -14.50
N ASN A 82 -12.24 -2.68 -15.46
CA ASN A 82 -13.65 -3.02 -15.26
C ASN A 82 -13.83 -4.17 -14.27
N ASP A 83 -12.94 -5.16 -14.29
CA ASP A 83 -12.95 -6.26 -13.31
C ASP A 83 -12.70 -5.74 -11.89
N PHE A 84 -11.71 -4.85 -11.72
CA PHE A 84 -11.44 -4.20 -10.43
C PHE A 84 -12.63 -3.37 -9.93
N LEU A 85 -13.28 -2.59 -10.80
CA LEU A 85 -14.47 -1.83 -10.44
C LEU A 85 -15.65 -2.74 -10.10
N GLY A 86 -15.76 -3.89 -10.77
CA GLY A 86 -16.74 -4.92 -10.45
C GLY A 86 -16.53 -5.49 -9.05
N ASP A 87 -15.29 -5.83 -8.71
CA ASP A 87 -14.94 -6.34 -7.37
C ASP A 87 -15.15 -5.28 -6.28
N LEU A 88 -14.82 -4.02 -6.54
CA LEU A 88 -15.11 -2.92 -5.62
C LEU A 88 -16.62 -2.83 -5.33
N ARG A 89 -17.48 -2.91 -6.36
CA ARG A 89 -18.93 -2.89 -6.19
C ARG A 89 -19.45 -4.07 -5.38
N LYS A 90 -18.87 -5.27 -5.56
CA LYS A 90 -19.22 -6.44 -4.75
C LYS A 90 -18.87 -6.22 -3.28
N TRP A 91 -17.69 -5.68 -3.00
CA TRP A 91 -17.25 -5.38 -1.64
C TRP A 91 -18.10 -4.29 -0.97
N THR A 92 -18.46 -3.22 -1.70
CA THR A 92 -19.36 -2.19 -1.15
C THR A 92 -20.75 -2.75 -0.86
N ALA A 93 -21.31 -3.57 -1.75
CA ALA A 93 -22.60 -4.22 -1.53
C ALA A 93 -22.59 -5.20 -0.35
N ALA A 94 -21.49 -5.95 -0.17
CA ALA A 94 -21.32 -6.83 0.97
C ALA A 94 -21.19 -6.05 2.29
N THR A 95 -20.54 -4.88 2.27
CA THR A 95 -20.43 -3.98 3.42
C THR A 95 -21.79 -3.38 3.78
N ASP A 96 -22.53 -2.85 2.80
CA ASP A 96 -23.86 -2.29 3.00
C ASP A 96 -24.85 -3.34 3.53
N GLN A 97 -24.75 -4.60 3.09
CA GLN A 97 -25.56 -5.71 3.62
C GLN A 97 -25.18 -6.11 5.05
N ALA A 98 -23.91 -5.97 5.45
CA ALA A 98 -23.48 -6.21 6.82
C ALA A 98 -24.02 -5.10 7.74
N ASP A 99 -23.89 -3.84 7.33
CA ASP A 99 -24.43 -2.70 8.07
C ASP A 99 -25.97 -2.76 8.18
N SER A 100 -26.69 -3.17 7.12
CA SER A 100 -28.15 -3.32 7.21
C SER A 100 -28.60 -4.48 8.11
N ARG A 101 -27.77 -5.52 8.26
CA ARG A 101 -28.05 -6.65 9.16
C ARG A 101 -27.87 -6.27 10.64
N ASP A 102 -26.92 -5.39 10.93
CA ASP A 102 -26.71 -4.87 12.29
C ASP A 102 -27.85 -3.91 12.73
N GLU A 103 -28.56 -3.28 11.80
CA GLU A 103 -29.73 -2.41 12.09
C GLU A 103 -31.06 -3.19 12.27
N GLU A 104 -31.13 -4.47 11.88
CA GLU A 104 -32.34 -5.31 12.04
C GLU A 104 -32.33 -6.17 13.33
N GLU A 105 -31.23 -6.21 14.09
CA GLU A 105 -31.27 -6.81 15.42
C GLU A 105 -31.93 -5.83 16.41
N PRO A 106 -33.05 -6.21 17.05
CA PRO A 106 -33.66 -5.35 18.06
C PRO A 106 -32.67 -5.21 19.22
N THR A 107 -32.21 -3.97 19.46
CA THR A 107 -31.40 -3.63 20.63
C THR A 107 -32.10 -4.13 21.89
N PHE A 108 -31.61 -5.24 22.43
CA PHE A 108 -32.10 -5.84 23.66
C PHE A 108 -31.80 -4.89 24.82
N ILE A 109 -32.82 -4.12 25.23
CA ILE A 109 -32.80 -3.35 26.47
C ILE A 109 -33.22 -4.29 27.61
N GLY A 110 -32.28 -4.59 28.50
CA GLY A 110 -32.59 -4.87 29.90
C GLY A 110 -32.02 -6.18 30.45
N GLY A 111 -31.03 -6.06 31.34
CA GLY A 111 -30.71 -7.09 32.32
C GLY A 111 -29.22 -7.36 32.48
N GLU A 112 -28.62 -6.64 33.43
CA GLU A 112 -27.44 -6.93 34.25
C GLU A 112 -26.51 -8.12 33.87
N ALA A 113 -25.20 -7.81 33.89
CA ALA A 113 -24.02 -8.68 33.93
C ALA A 113 -23.29 -8.96 32.60
N GLY A 114 -22.14 -8.30 32.43
CA GLY A 114 -20.97 -8.82 31.71
C GLY A 114 -20.91 -8.51 30.22
N ALA A 115 -19.88 -7.78 29.81
CA ALA A 115 -19.54 -7.55 28.39
C ALA A 115 -19.31 -8.89 27.65
N PRO A 116 -19.84 -9.10 26.43
CA PRO A 116 -19.52 -10.28 25.64
C PRO A 116 -18.07 -10.18 25.14
N ILE A 117 -17.26 -11.16 25.55
CA ILE A 117 -15.91 -11.38 25.06
C ILE A 117 -16.00 -11.76 23.58
N ARG A 118 -15.27 -11.04 22.72
CA ARG A 118 -15.06 -11.38 21.31
C ARG A 118 -14.64 -12.84 21.17
N GLY A 119 -15.43 -13.65 20.48
CA GLY A 119 -14.99 -14.97 19.99
C GLY A 119 -16.05 -16.05 19.97
N ALA A 120 -16.99 -15.99 19.01
CA ALA A 120 -17.73 -17.17 18.54
C ALA A 120 -18.47 -16.85 17.22
N SER A 121 -17.73 -16.73 16.12
CA SER A 121 -18.35 -16.85 14.79
C SER A 121 -18.53 -18.34 14.49
N ARG A 122 -19.71 -18.88 14.80
CA ARG A 122 -20.12 -20.20 14.28
C ARG A 122 -20.44 -20.06 12.79
N VAL A 123 -19.50 -20.45 11.94
CA VAL A 123 -19.83 -20.79 10.56
C VAL A 123 -20.45 -22.19 10.61
N SER A 124 -21.75 -22.29 10.36
CA SER A 124 -22.37 -23.56 9.98
C SER A 124 -21.91 -23.88 8.56
N VAL A 125 -21.19 -24.98 8.40
CA VAL A 125 -20.96 -25.60 7.10
C VAL A 125 -22.03 -26.68 6.94
N GLU A 126 -23.07 -26.40 6.16
CA GLU A 126 -23.99 -27.44 5.68
C GLU A 126 -23.28 -28.38 4.68
N ASP A 127 -23.60 -29.67 4.85
CA ASP A 127 -23.11 -30.83 4.11
C ASP A 127 -23.14 -30.70 2.58
N ILE A 128 -21.98 -30.86 1.95
CA ILE A 128 -21.87 -31.26 0.54
C ILE A 128 -21.27 -32.66 0.50
N ALA A 129 -22.13 -33.64 0.18
CA ALA A 129 -21.77 -35.03 0.01
C ALA A 129 -20.74 -35.21 -1.12
N VAL A 130 -19.63 -35.91 -0.83
CA VAL A 130 -18.65 -36.41 -1.82
C VAL A 130 -18.45 -37.91 -1.57
N PRO A 131 -18.49 -38.79 -2.60
CA PRO A 131 -18.51 -40.25 -2.46
C PRO A 131 -17.13 -40.86 -2.10
N PRO A 132 -17.09 -42.09 -1.54
CA PRO A 132 -15.88 -42.65 -0.93
C PRO A 132 -14.91 -43.28 -1.94
N SER A 133 -13.65 -42.87 -1.89
CA SER A 133 -12.52 -43.59 -2.49
C SER A 133 -11.53 -44.06 -1.41
N LYS A 134 -11.02 -45.27 -1.63
CA LYS A 134 -10.31 -46.20 -0.73
C LYS A 134 -8.97 -45.69 -0.16
N PRO A 135 -8.46 -46.34 0.91
CA PRO A 135 -7.32 -45.85 1.69
C PRO A 135 -5.98 -46.24 1.05
N SER A 136 -5.02 -45.32 1.10
CA SER A 136 -3.59 -45.62 0.93
C SER A 136 -2.88 -45.26 2.23
N ASP A 137 -2.28 -46.28 2.85
CA ASP A 137 -1.30 -46.17 3.91
C ASP A 137 -0.16 -45.24 3.50
N ASP A 138 0.08 -44.18 4.28
CA ASP A 138 1.38 -43.60 4.56
C ASP A 138 1.20 -42.60 5.72
N ALA A 139 1.58 -43.02 6.92
CA ALA A 139 1.54 -42.21 8.13
C ALA A 139 2.70 -41.21 8.12
N ASP A 140 2.40 -39.93 7.89
CA ASP A 140 3.30 -38.81 8.21
C ASP A 140 2.69 -38.02 9.38
N GLU A 141 3.08 -38.39 10.59
CA GLU A 141 2.65 -37.79 11.84
C GLU A 141 3.50 -36.54 12.12
N SER A 142 3.26 -35.44 11.40
CA SER A 142 4.04 -34.20 11.60
C SER A 142 3.28 -32.89 11.34
N ALA A 143 1.95 -32.89 11.47
CA ALA A 143 1.16 -31.66 11.36
C ALA A 143 0.14 -31.58 12.49
N GLY A 144 0.56 -31.07 13.66
CA GLY A 144 -0.37 -30.72 14.73
C GLY A 144 0.16 -30.76 16.17
N ARG A 145 1.40 -31.18 16.40
CA ARG A 145 1.96 -31.19 17.76
C ARG A 145 2.59 -29.84 18.08
N MET A 146 2.07 -29.15 19.11
CA MET A 146 2.73 -27.97 19.64
C MET A 146 4.13 -28.37 20.15
N PRO A 147 5.18 -27.60 19.81
CA PRO A 147 6.53 -27.92 20.23
C PRO A 147 6.62 -27.91 21.75
N THR A 148 7.30 -28.91 22.30
CA THR A 148 7.49 -29.02 23.74
C THR A 148 8.42 -27.91 24.24
N PRO A 149 8.34 -27.50 25.53
CA PRO A 149 9.16 -26.42 26.07
C PRO A 149 10.68 -26.62 25.88
N GLU A 150 11.15 -27.86 25.84
CA GLU A 150 12.56 -28.18 25.57
C GLU A 150 12.96 -27.96 24.11
N GLU A 151 12.06 -28.25 23.14
CA GLU A 151 12.32 -28.01 21.72
C GLU A 151 12.34 -26.51 21.41
N LEU A 152 11.49 -25.74 22.10
CA LEU A 152 11.48 -24.28 22.05
C LEU A 152 12.76 -23.69 22.62
N ALA A 153 13.22 -24.15 23.79
CA ALA A 153 14.48 -23.71 24.39
C ALA A 153 15.69 -24.06 23.51
N LYS A 154 15.65 -25.20 22.81
CA LYS A 154 16.72 -25.64 21.90
C LYS A 154 16.75 -24.83 20.61
N ALA A 155 15.59 -24.45 20.08
CA ALA A 155 15.48 -23.51 18.94
C ALA A 155 15.96 -22.10 19.33
N GLU A 156 15.64 -21.65 20.53
CA GLU A 156 16.08 -20.36 21.09
C GLU A 156 17.60 -20.34 21.32
N ALA A 157 18.19 -21.47 21.74
CA ALA A 157 19.63 -21.63 21.84
C ALA A 157 20.34 -21.71 20.47
N MET A 158 19.70 -22.25 19.44
CA MET A 158 20.21 -22.20 18.06
C MET A 158 20.12 -20.80 17.45
N LEU A 159 19.17 -19.98 17.89
CA LEU A 159 19.12 -18.54 17.63
C LEU A 159 19.99 -17.74 18.63
N GLY A 160 20.97 -18.41 19.25
CA GLY A 160 21.92 -17.80 20.16
C GLY A 160 22.76 -16.75 19.46
N GLY A 161 22.55 -15.48 19.82
CA GLY A 161 23.60 -14.47 19.63
C GLY A 161 23.21 -13.00 19.51
N MET A 162 21.94 -12.62 19.52
CA MET A 162 21.54 -11.19 19.36
C MET A 162 20.72 -10.63 20.53
N SER A 163 20.71 -11.31 21.68
CA SER A 163 20.05 -10.84 22.91
C SER A 163 21.03 -10.77 24.09
N ASN A 164 22.19 -10.15 23.85
CA ASN A 164 23.06 -9.66 24.90
C ASN A 164 23.40 -8.19 24.59
N LEU A 165 22.38 -7.34 24.61
CA LEU A 165 22.60 -5.93 24.91
C LEU A 165 22.21 -5.72 26.37
N ALA A 166 23.13 -6.11 27.25
CA ALA A 166 23.15 -5.65 28.62
C ALA A 166 23.01 -4.13 28.59
N LYS A 167 21.91 -3.63 29.15
CA LYS A 167 21.60 -2.21 29.32
C LYS A 167 22.74 -1.55 30.10
N PRO A 168 23.54 -0.63 29.51
CA PRO A 168 24.34 0.26 30.32
C PRO A 168 23.38 1.20 31.04
N ALA A 169 23.47 1.27 32.35
CA ALA A 169 22.63 2.08 33.22
C ALA A 169 22.87 3.61 33.08
N ASP A 170 23.71 4.03 32.11
CA ASP A 170 24.15 5.41 31.91
C ASP A 170 24.05 5.85 30.43
N ALA A 171 23.04 5.37 29.71
CA ALA A 171 22.69 5.96 28.41
C ALA A 171 21.86 7.23 28.65
N LYS A 172 22.50 8.40 28.52
CA LYS A 172 21.77 9.65 28.34
C LYS A 172 20.80 9.46 27.18
N GLU A 173 19.51 9.63 27.45
CA GLU A 173 18.46 9.64 26.43
C GLU A 173 18.67 10.88 25.57
N GLU A 174 19.55 10.77 24.58
CA GLU A 174 19.75 11.79 23.55
C GLU A 174 18.47 11.81 22.71
N ASP A 175 17.71 12.91 22.80
CA ASP A 175 16.55 13.18 21.95
C ASP A 175 17.00 13.21 20.49
N LEU A 176 16.65 12.18 19.73
CA LEU A 176 17.05 12.03 18.32
C LEU A 176 16.24 12.94 17.37
N SER A 177 15.45 13.87 17.91
CA SER A 177 14.59 14.78 17.14
C SER A 177 15.41 15.63 16.15
N VAL A 178 15.07 15.51 14.87
CA VAL A 178 15.64 16.34 13.81
C VAL A 178 15.00 17.74 13.86
N PRO A 179 15.78 18.82 14.06
CA PRO A 179 15.25 20.18 14.04
C PRO A 179 14.70 20.50 12.64
N GLY A 180 13.37 20.60 12.53
CA GLY A 180 12.66 20.91 11.28
C GLY A 180 11.66 19.85 10.81
N ALA A 181 11.59 18.69 11.46
CA ALA A 181 10.58 17.65 11.17
C ALA A 181 9.24 17.84 11.91
N SER A 182 9.10 18.93 12.69
CA SER A 182 7.90 19.28 13.45
C SER A 182 6.71 19.56 12.54
N VAL A 183 5.55 18.96 12.86
CA VAL A 183 4.31 19.22 12.14
C VAL A 183 3.73 20.54 12.63
N ASP A 184 3.49 21.50 11.71
CA ASP A 184 2.81 22.75 12.03
C ASP A 184 1.36 22.50 12.48
N VAL A 185 1.16 22.28 13.78
CA VAL A 185 -0.16 21.97 14.39
C VAL A 185 -1.23 23.02 14.05
N GLN A 186 -0.81 24.29 13.92
CA GLN A 186 -1.74 25.38 13.59
C GLN A 186 -2.18 25.33 12.11
N ARG A 187 -1.28 24.94 11.21
CA ARG A 187 -1.55 24.85 9.77
C ARG A 187 -2.52 23.71 9.47
N THR A 188 -2.30 22.56 10.09
CA THR A 188 -3.17 21.38 9.94
C THR A 188 -4.56 21.65 10.51
N LEU A 189 -4.65 22.22 11.72
CA LEU A 189 -5.95 22.59 12.31
C LEU A 189 -6.73 23.58 11.43
N LYS A 190 -6.04 24.56 10.83
CA LYS A 190 -6.68 25.51 9.90
C LYS A 190 -7.22 24.80 8.66
N ALA A 191 -6.51 23.80 8.13
CA ALA A 191 -6.97 23.00 7.00
C ALA A 191 -8.19 22.13 7.36
N MET A 192 -8.23 21.56 8.57
CA MET A 192 -9.34 20.72 9.04
C MET A 192 -10.56 21.49 9.57
N ARG A 193 -10.53 22.83 9.62
CA ARG A 193 -11.62 23.64 10.19
C ARG A 193 -12.98 23.43 9.49
N GLY A 194 -12.96 23.11 8.19
CA GLY A 194 -14.16 22.82 7.39
C GLY A 194 -14.45 21.34 7.17
N ALA A 195 -13.65 20.44 7.74
CA ALA A 195 -13.83 19.00 7.60
C ALA A 195 -14.96 18.47 8.50
N SER A 196 -15.57 17.36 8.09
CA SER A 196 -16.57 16.63 8.86
C SER A 196 -15.96 16.04 10.15
N GLU A 197 -16.78 15.83 11.18
CA GLU A 197 -16.34 15.19 12.44
C GLU A 197 -15.73 13.80 12.20
N LYS A 198 -16.27 13.04 11.22
CA LYS A 198 -15.70 11.75 10.83
C LYS A 198 -14.28 11.89 10.27
N GLU A 199 -14.03 12.92 9.47
CA GLU A 199 -12.71 13.20 8.88
C GLU A 199 -11.73 13.69 9.94
N LYS A 200 -12.16 14.59 10.84
CA LYS A 200 -11.34 15.03 11.98
C LYS A 200 -10.92 13.86 12.85
N LYS A 201 -11.85 12.95 13.16
CA LYS A 201 -11.56 11.74 13.94
C LYS A 201 -10.60 10.79 13.22
N TRP A 202 -10.76 10.61 11.91
CA TRP A 202 -9.83 9.80 11.12
C TRP A 202 -8.41 10.39 11.10
N VAL A 203 -8.28 11.70 10.90
CA VAL A 203 -6.98 12.37 10.96
C VAL A 203 -6.39 12.34 12.38
N ALA A 204 -7.22 12.48 13.42
CA ALA A 204 -6.78 12.36 14.81
C ALA A 204 -6.19 10.98 15.12
N MET A 205 -6.82 9.91 14.62
CA MET A 205 -6.30 8.55 14.77
C MET A 205 -4.96 8.36 14.06
N ARG A 206 -4.83 8.86 12.82
CA ARG A 206 -3.57 8.80 12.07
C ARG A 206 -2.45 9.55 12.79
N GLU A 207 -2.72 10.73 13.33
CA GLU A 207 -1.69 11.50 14.03
C GLU A 207 -1.30 10.85 15.37
N LYS A 208 -2.25 10.21 16.06
CA LYS A 208 -1.94 9.38 17.24
C LYS A 208 -0.99 8.23 16.87
N GLU A 209 -1.27 7.51 15.78
CA GLU A 209 -0.39 6.41 15.33
C GLU A 209 1.01 6.92 14.97
N LYS A 210 1.10 8.06 14.28
CA LYS A 210 2.36 8.73 14.00
C LYS A 210 3.12 9.10 15.29
N GLY A 211 2.42 9.60 16.30
CA GLY A 211 3.00 9.85 17.62
C GLY A 211 3.57 8.58 18.25
N ASN A 212 2.88 7.44 18.13
CA ASN A 212 3.37 6.14 18.61
C ASN A 212 4.64 5.68 17.88
N GLU A 213 4.74 5.94 16.58
CA GLU A 213 5.95 5.63 15.79
C GLU A 213 7.13 6.50 16.22
N LEU A 214 6.91 7.81 16.38
CA LEU A 214 7.93 8.75 16.85
C LEU A 214 8.39 8.44 18.27
N PHE A 215 7.46 8.04 19.15
CA PHE A 215 7.79 7.60 20.50
C PHE A 215 8.68 6.35 20.49
N LYS A 216 8.38 5.37 19.63
CA LYS A 216 9.26 4.19 19.43
C LYS A 216 10.63 4.57 18.87
N ALA A 217 10.69 5.60 18.02
CA ALA A 217 11.93 6.14 17.48
C ALA A 217 12.73 7.01 18.47
N LYS A 218 12.24 7.20 19.71
CA LYS A 218 12.82 8.07 20.75
C LYS A 218 12.87 9.56 20.35
N GLU A 219 12.01 9.97 19.43
CA GLU A 219 11.79 11.38 19.09
C GLU A 219 10.62 11.93 19.91
N PHE A 220 10.86 12.18 21.20
CA PHE A 220 9.80 12.55 22.12
C PHE A 220 9.19 13.93 21.80
N ARG A 221 10.02 14.88 21.37
CA ARG A 221 9.57 16.24 21.04
C ARG A 221 8.57 16.23 19.87
N SER A 222 8.92 15.53 18.80
CA SER A 222 8.06 15.33 17.62
C SER A 222 6.78 14.55 17.99
N ALA A 223 6.90 13.52 18.84
CA ALA A 223 5.76 12.72 19.29
C ALA A 223 4.73 13.54 20.08
N ILE A 224 5.18 14.43 20.98
CA ILE A 224 4.31 15.31 21.76
C ILE A 224 3.50 16.24 20.86
N GLU A 225 4.11 16.77 19.79
CA GLU A 225 3.42 17.62 18.82
C GLU A 225 2.34 16.85 18.06
N ALA A 226 2.64 15.63 17.62
CA ALA A 226 1.69 14.74 16.97
C ALA A 226 0.51 14.40 17.89
N TYR A 227 0.76 14.00 19.14
CA TYR A 227 -0.31 13.77 20.12
C TYR A 227 -1.11 15.05 20.42
N THR A 228 -0.47 16.21 20.45
CA THR A 228 -1.15 17.50 20.67
C THR A 228 -2.07 17.87 19.51
N LEU A 229 -1.68 17.56 18.27
CA LEU A 229 -2.53 17.75 17.10
C LEU A 229 -3.73 16.78 17.14
N SER A 230 -3.49 15.51 17.48
CA SER A 230 -4.55 14.51 17.66
C SER A 230 -5.59 14.96 18.70
N LEU A 231 -5.15 15.43 19.87
CA LEU A 231 -6.03 15.96 20.93
C LEU A 231 -6.86 17.19 20.52
N LYS A 232 -6.32 18.04 19.63
CA LYS A 232 -7.05 19.21 19.13
C LYS A 232 -8.13 18.84 18.11
N LEU A 233 -7.95 17.71 17.41
CA LEU A 233 -8.92 17.19 16.45
C LEU A 233 -9.98 16.31 17.12
N ASP A 234 -9.58 15.49 18.08
CA ASP A 234 -10.44 14.61 18.86
C ASP A 234 -10.11 14.73 20.36
N PRO A 235 -10.75 15.66 21.09
CA PRO A 235 -10.53 15.84 22.52
C PRO A 235 -11.16 14.72 23.37
N ASP A 236 -11.96 13.83 22.79
CA ASP A 236 -12.68 12.77 23.49
C ASP A 236 -11.85 11.48 23.63
N SER A 237 -10.58 11.50 23.20
CA SER A 237 -9.71 10.31 23.24
C SER A 237 -8.84 10.24 24.50
N PRO A 238 -9.19 9.45 25.54
CA PRO A 238 -8.40 9.34 26.77
C PRO A 238 -7.03 8.70 26.55
N ALA A 239 -6.89 7.83 25.54
CA ALA A 239 -5.62 7.15 25.24
C ALA A 239 -4.52 8.14 24.83
N VAL A 240 -4.87 9.19 24.09
CA VAL A 240 -3.90 10.20 23.62
C VAL A 240 -3.40 11.05 24.80
N HIS A 241 -4.25 11.32 25.79
CA HIS A 241 -3.85 12.02 27.01
C HIS A 241 -2.79 11.24 27.78
N SER A 242 -2.98 9.93 27.96
CA SER A 242 -2.00 9.07 28.62
C SER A 242 -0.71 8.96 27.81
N ASN A 243 -0.79 8.74 26.50
CA ASN A 243 0.39 8.59 25.64
C ASN A 243 1.25 9.86 25.54
N ARG A 244 0.66 11.05 25.71
CA ARG A 244 1.40 12.31 25.74
C ARG A 244 2.11 12.57 27.08
N ALA A 245 1.62 11.96 28.17
CA ALA A 245 2.18 12.12 29.51
C ALA A 245 3.27 11.09 29.84
N ALA A 246 3.30 9.99 29.09
CA ALA A 246 4.33 8.96 29.14
C ALA A 246 5.66 9.45 28.55
#